data_AF-A0A7G9BL29-F1
#
_entry.id   AF-A0A7G9BL29-F1
#
_cell.length_a   1.000
_cell.length_b   1.000
_cell.length_c   1.000
_cell.angle_alpha   90.00
_cell.angle_beta   90.00
_cell.angle_gamma   90.00
#
_symmetry.space_group_name_H-M   'P 1'
#
loop_
_entity.id
_entity.type
_entity.pdbx_description
1 polymer ?
#
loop_
_entity_poly.entity_id
_entity_poly.type
_entity_poly.pdbx_seq_one_letter_code
_entity_poly.pdbx_strand_id
1 'polypeptide(L)'
;MNLNNLEDRIDEAKNLGFSPKTIAQIEENIKLGVPEFKAYDSMPATAKGQIDFTLHYKKSSQSDFYYFNKFDAVHNKVDPLEMGQKYMVILKGDDGKNIVKKLDNVNEAIELFKKQEGNAELAIGKDVAHKSMVANMENGKVNFVAKTFQSAYYASPIPQTFYVEEGKGFNKEQAGNLVQGRAVYRDDLLNIQGMVYKAWVMLNTDKPRDRYNNLTTRIFHDPSYGFDLKESLKSFNIKDLENPERAEKIFTGIMNGNRELVKAEKASGETVNVYVEASVRFRKANFFLENGKPEKREEFLKPGVKAEQQGKVSRENKQERAAGIAR
;
A
#
# COMPACT_ATOMS: atom_id res chain seq x y z
N MET A 1 -31.93 4.48 -12.68
CA MET A 1 -30.87 4.61 -11.65
C MET A 1 -31.49 4.29 -10.31
N ASN A 2 -30.88 3.43 -9.51
CA ASN A 2 -31.34 3.11 -8.15
C ASN A 2 -30.57 3.99 -7.13
N LEU A 3 -31.28 4.84 -6.38
CA LEU A 3 -30.66 5.79 -5.45
C LEU A 3 -30.09 5.14 -4.19
N ASN A 4 -30.79 4.15 -3.63
CA ASN A 4 -30.29 3.41 -2.46
C ASN A 4 -28.98 2.70 -2.82
N ASN A 5 -28.92 2.06 -3.98
CA ASN A 5 -27.72 1.41 -4.46
C ASN A 5 -26.56 2.40 -4.69
N LEU A 6 -26.85 3.62 -5.16
CA LEU A 6 -25.82 4.66 -5.27
C LEU A 6 -25.26 5.04 -3.89
N GLU A 7 -26.13 5.25 -2.90
CA GLU A 7 -25.75 5.54 -1.52
C GLU A 7 -24.90 4.41 -0.92
N ASP A 8 -25.33 3.16 -1.09
CA ASP A 8 -24.57 1.98 -0.65
C ASP A 8 -23.16 1.94 -1.27
N ARG A 9 -23.05 2.17 -2.59
CA ARG A 9 -21.75 2.14 -3.30
C ARG A 9 -20.84 3.29 -2.87
N ILE A 10 -21.40 4.43 -2.51
CA ILE A 10 -20.65 5.57 -1.97
C ILE A 10 -20.15 5.24 -0.55
N ASP A 11 -21.01 4.71 0.31
CA ASP A 11 -20.68 4.43 1.70
C ASP A 11 -19.69 3.27 1.84
N GLU A 12 -19.78 2.24 1.00
CA GLU A 12 -18.77 1.19 0.91
C GLU A 12 -17.38 1.76 0.57
N ALA A 13 -17.29 2.64 -0.42
CA ALA A 13 -16.03 3.24 -0.81
C ALA A 13 -15.47 4.17 0.30
N LYS A 14 -16.33 4.92 1.01
CA LYS A 14 -15.92 5.69 2.19
C LYS A 14 -15.42 4.80 3.31
N ASN A 15 -16.13 3.71 3.62
CA ASN A 15 -15.77 2.77 4.69
C ASN A 15 -14.43 2.07 4.42
N LEU A 16 -14.10 1.85 3.14
CA LEU A 16 -12.80 1.33 2.71
C LEU A 16 -11.69 2.40 2.66
N GLY A 17 -12.00 3.67 2.98
CA GLY A 17 -11.05 4.76 3.11
C GLY A 17 -10.69 5.47 1.81
N PHE A 18 -11.51 5.35 0.77
CA PHE A 18 -11.27 6.05 -0.51
C PHE A 18 -11.61 7.54 -0.42
N SER A 19 -10.87 8.35 -1.18
CA SER A 19 -10.88 9.81 -1.07
C SER A 19 -12.19 10.43 -1.60
N PRO A 20 -12.57 11.64 -1.15
CA PRO A 20 -13.72 12.36 -1.71
C PRO A 20 -13.65 12.56 -3.23
N LYS A 21 -12.45 12.70 -3.80
CA LYS A 21 -12.24 12.77 -5.27
C LYS A 21 -12.67 11.46 -5.94
N THR A 22 -12.37 10.32 -5.34
CA THR A 22 -12.76 9.00 -5.84
C THR A 22 -14.27 8.79 -5.70
N ILE A 23 -14.86 9.21 -4.57
CA ILE A 23 -16.31 9.18 -4.36
C ILE A 23 -17.05 9.97 -5.44
N ALA A 24 -16.57 11.18 -5.76
CA ALA A 24 -17.18 12.00 -6.82
C ALA A 24 -17.13 11.33 -8.21
N GLN A 25 -16.02 10.64 -8.54
CA GLN A 25 -15.93 9.86 -9.79
C GLN A 25 -16.96 8.72 -9.82
N ILE A 26 -17.15 8.01 -8.70
CA ILE A 26 -18.14 6.92 -8.59
C ILE A 26 -19.55 7.46 -8.81
N GLU A 27 -19.89 8.53 -8.10
CA GLU A 27 -21.20 9.17 -8.16
C GLU A 27 -21.53 9.67 -9.58
N GLU A 28 -20.59 10.36 -10.22
CA GLU A 28 -20.74 10.86 -11.58
C GLU A 28 -20.98 9.73 -12.59
N ASN A 29 -20.15 8.67 -12.56
CA ASN A 29 -20.29 7.57 -13.51
C ASN A 29 -21.60 6.77 -13.32
N ILE A 30 -22.05 6.57 -12.08
CA ILE A 30 -23.34 5.91 -11.80
C ILE A 30 -24.50 6.79 -12.29
N LYS A 31 -24.46 8.11 -12.04
CA LYS A 31 -25.48 9.06 -12.53
C LYS A 31 -25.56 9.10 -14.05
N LEU A 32 -24.42 8.99 -14.73
CA LEU A 32 -24.33 8.90 -16.19
C LEU A 32 -24.75 7.53 -16.74
N GLY A 33 -24.96 6.54 -15.89
CA GLY A 33 -25.40 5.20 -16.31
C GLY A 33 -24.33 4.41 -17.05
N VAL A 34 -23.04 4.70 -16.84
CA VAL A 34 -21.93 4.01 -17.50
C VAL A 34 -21.94 2.53 -17.11
N PRO A 35 -22.08 1.56 -18.04
CA PRO A 35 -22.28 0.15 -17.66
C PRO A 35 -21.09 -0.49 -16.93
N GLU A 36 -19.88 -0.08 -17.25
CA GLU A 36 -18.64 -0.55 -16.61
C GLU A 36 -17.66 0.61 -16.58
N PHE A 37 -17.12 0.92 -15.41
CA PHE A 37 -16.20 2.04 -15.24
C PHE A 37 -15.18 1.78 -14.14
N LYS A 38 -14.13 2.61 -14.14
CA LYS A 38 -13.10 2.63 -13.11
C LYS A 38 -13.14 3.95 -12.36
N ALA A 39 -12.91 3.89 -11.06
CA ALA A 39 -12.62 5.07 -10.26
C ALA A 39 -11.20 4.97 -9.71
N TYR A 40 -10.50 6.10 -9.64
CA TYR A 40 -9.09 6.14 -9.29
C TYR A 40 -8.85 6.86 -7.98
N ASP A 41 -7.88 6.35 -7.22
CA ASP A 41 -7.35 6.97 -6.02
C ASP A 41 -5.83 6.75 -5.94
N SER A 42 -5.16 7.51 -5.09
CA SER A 42 -3.75 7.28 -4.78
C SER A 42 -3.46 7.58 -3.31
N MET A 43 -2.30 7.14 -2.84
CA MET A 43 -1.72 7.62 -1.60
C MET A 43 -0.18 7.57 -1.65
N PRO A 44 0.53 8.39 -0.86
CA PRO A 44 1.98 8.29 -0.77
C PRO A 44 2.45 6.91 -0.32
N ALA A 45 3.53 6.40 -0.92
CA ALA A 45 4.22 5.23 -0.39
C ALA A 45 5.07 5.64 0.82
N THR A 46 5.33 4.70 1.75
CA THR A 46 6.10 4.97 2.98
C THR A 46 7.57 5.30 2.71
N ALA A 47 8.15 4.77 1.63
CA ALA A 47 9.54 5.04 1.24
C ALA A 47 9.61 6.00 0.04
N LYS A 48 9.39 5.48 -1.16
CA LYS A 48 9.46 6.27 -2.40
C LYS A 48 8.28 5.95 -3.30
N GLY A 49 7.71 7.00 -3.88
CA GLY A 49 6.65 6.94 -4.87
C GLY A 49 5.25 6.95 -4.26
N GLN A 50 4.31 6.30 -4.93
CA GLN A 50 2.89 6.27 -4.56
C GLN A 50 2.29 4.88 -4.72
N ILE A 51 1.19 4.65 -4.03
CA ILE A 51 0.30 3.53 -4.29
C ILE A 51 -0.88 4.04 -5.10
N ASP A 52 -1.07 3.48 -6.28
CA ASP A 52 -2.21 3.76 -7.14
C ASP A 52 -3.30 2.71 -6.92
N PHE A 53 -4.55 3.16 -6.80
CA PHE A 53 -5.72 2.31 -6.65
C PHE A 53 -6.64 2.46 -7.86
N THR A 54 -7.20 1.33 -8.31
CA THR A 54 -8.20 1.29 -9.38
C THR A 54 -9.39 0.47 -8.90
N LEU A 55 -10.52 1.13 -8.64
CA LEU A 55 -11.76 0.50 -8.21
C LEU A 55 -12.58 0.13 -9.44
N HIS A 56 -13.08 -1.11 -9.49
CA HIS A 56 -13.82 -1.62 -10.64
C HIS A 56 -15.31 -1.70 -10.32
N TYR A 57 -16.10 -0.95 -11.08
CA TYR A 57 -17.56 -0.91 -10.95
C TYR A 57 -18.22 -1.47 -12.20
N LYS A 58 -19.30 -2.23 -11.99
CA LYS A 58 -20.10 -2.79 -13.08
C LYS A 58 -21.59 -2.75 -12.75
N LYS A 59 -22.40 -2.31 -13.72
CA LYS A 59 -23.85 -2.37 -13.67
C LYS A 59 -24.35 -3.79 -13.95
N SER A 60 -25.40 -4.21 -13.26
CA SER A 60 -26.17 -5.41 -13.57
C SER A 60 -26.69 -5.36 -15.00
N SER A 61 -26.73 -6.52 -15.66
CA SER A 61 -27.45 -6.67 -16.93
C SER A 61 -28.97 -6.81 -16.75
N GLN A 62 -29.42 -7.08 -15.52
CA GLN A 62 -30.81 -7.42 -15.18
C GLN A 62 -31.49 -6.36 -14.30
N SER A 63 -30.74 -5.39 -13.80
CA SER A 63 -31.26 -4.36 -12.89
C SER A 63 -30.47 -3.06 -12.99
N ASP A 64 -30.89 -2.05 -12.24
CA ASP A 64 -30.19 -0.77 -12.15
C ASP A 64 -29.03 -0.75 -11.13
N PHE A 65 -28.65 -1.91 -10.59
CA PHE A 65 -27.67 -2.02 -9.53
C PHE A 65 -26.25 -1.97 -10.09
N TYR A 66 -25.39 -1.25 -9.41
CA TYR A 66 -23.94 -1.25 -9.58
C TYR A 66 -23.29 -2.09 -8.49
N TYR A 67 -22.20 -2.77 -8.84
CA TYR A 67 -21.43 -3.63 -7.94
C TYR A 67 -19.99 -3.18 -7.85
N PHE A 68 -19.46 -3.16 -6.62
CA PHE A 68 -18.07 -2.92 -6.30
C PHE A 68 -17.49 -4.16 -5.61
N ASN A 69 -16.89 -5.05 -6.39
CA ASN A 69 -16.45 -6.35 -5.88
C ASN A 69 -14.94 -6.42 -5.65
N LYS A 70 -14.19 -5.50 -6.27
CA LYS A 70 -12.73 -5.51 -6.23
C LYS A 70 -12.12 -4.17 -6.57
N PHE A 71 -10.92 -3.96 -6.05
CA PHE A 71 -10.02 -2.92 -6.50
C PHE A 71 -8.61 -3.47 -6.66
N ASP A 72 -7.81 -2.83 -7.50
CA ASP A 72 -6.40 -3.13 -7.64
C ASP A 72 -5.57 -2.09 -6.88
N ALA A 73 -4.44 -2.52 -6.31
CA ALA A 73 -3.40 -1.63 -5.80
C ALA A 73 -2.05 -1.92 -6.47
N VAL A 74 -1.30 -0.86 -6.75
CA VAL A 74 0.01 -0.93 -7.42
C VAL A 74 0.99 0.02 -6.74
N HIS A 75 2.17 -0.47 -6.36
CA HIS A 75 3.26 0.41 -5.89
C HIS A 75 4.06 0.95 -7.08
N ASN A 76 3.90 2.23 -7.37
CA ASN A 76 4.63 2.94 -8.41
C ASN A 76 5.72 3.83 -7.81
N LYS A 77 6.90 3.86 -8.44
CA LYS A 77 8.05 4.66 -8.01
C LYS A 77 8.07 6.05 -8.64
N VAL A 78 6.90 6.67 -8.78
CA VAL A 78 6.72 8.05 -9.25
C VAL A 78 6.08 8.87 -8.14
N ASP A 79 6.44 10.15 -8.07
CA ASP A 79 5.85 11.07 -7.10
C ASP A 79 4.34 11.24 -7.37
N PRO A 80 3.51 11.41 -6.32
CA PRO A 80 2.10 11.69 -6.49
C PRO A 80 1.85 12.92 -7.35
N LEU A 81 0.77 12.89 -8.13
CA LEU A 81 0.27 14.07 -8.82
C LEU A 81 -0.09 15.17 -7.80
N GLU A 82 0.30 16.42 -8.09
CA GLU A 82 -0.17 17.55 -7.29
C GLU A 82 -1.67 17.78 -7.51
N MET A 83 -2.29 18.54 -6.59
CA MET A 83 -3.71 18.87 -6.67
C MET A 83 -4.05 19.52 -8.03
N GLY A 84 -4.99 18.89 -8.75
CA GLY A 84 -5.47 19.33 -10.06
C GLY A 84 -4.61 18.88 -11.25
N GLN A 85 -3.45 18.25 -11.03
CA GLN A 85 -2.68 17.65 -12.11
C GLN A 85 -3.34 16.36 -12.63
N LYS A 86 -3.11 16.07 -13.91
CA LYS A 86 -3.43 14.81 -14.58
C LYS A 86 -2.26 14.37 -15.46
N TYR A 87 -2.22 13.09 -15.78
CA TYR A 87 -1.44 12.60 -16.91
C TYR A 87 -2.14 12.99 -18.22
N MET A 88 -1.37 13.33 -19.24
CA MET A 88 -1.87 13.72 -20.55
C MET A 88 -1.10 12.95 -21.63
N VAL A 89 -1.81 12.18 -22.45
CA VAL A 89 -1.28 11.67 -23.71
C VAL A 89 -1.76 12.59 -24.82
N ILE A 90 -0.82 13.30 -25.43
CA ILE A 90 -1.06 14.31 -26.46
C ILE A 90 -0.62 13.71 -27.80
N LEU A 91 -1.58 13.45 -28.67
CA LEU A 91 -1.34 12.95 -30.02
C LEU A 91 -1.25 14.16 -30.96
N LYS A 92 -0.16 14.25 -31.72
CA LYS A 92 0.06 15.34 -32.67
C LYS A 92 -0.48 14.91 -34.03
N GLY A 93 -1.59 15.53 -34.47
CA GLY A 93 -2.15 15.29 -35.80
C GLY A 93 -1.37 16.00 -36.90
N ASP A 94 -1.39 15.42 -38.11
CA ASP A 94 -0.72 15.97 -39.30
C ASP A 94 -1.35 17.31 -39.75
N ASP A 95 -2.58 17.58 -39.34
CA ASP A 95 -3.31 18.83 -39.56
C ASP A 95 -2.95 19.94 -38.55
N GLY A 96 -1.99 19.68 -37.65
CA GLY A 96 -1.59 20.57 -36.58
C GLY A 96 -2.52 20.61 -35.38
N LYS A 97 -3.60 19.81 -35.35
CA LYS A 97 -4.51 19.71 -34.20
C LYS A 97 -4.07 18.58 -33.28
N ASN A 98 -3.96 18.91 -32.00
CA ASN A 98 -3.60 17.93 -30.97
C ASN A 98 -4.86 17.29 -30.38
N ILE A 99 -4.86 15.96 -30.25
CA ILE A 99 -5.84 15.22 -29.45
C ILE A 99 -5.23 14.97 -28.07
N VAL A 100 -5.88 15.46 -27.02
CA VAL A 100 -5.40 15.35 -25.65
C VAL A 100 -6.27 14.40 -24.86
N LYS A 101 -5.71 13.28 -24.43
CA LYS A 101 -6.35 12.33 -23.52
C LYS A 101 -5.83 12.56 -22.10
N LYS A 102 -6.72 12.94 -21.18
CA LYS A 102 -6.38 13.16 -19.77
C LYS A 102 -6.66 11.88 -18.96
N LEU A 103 -5.74 11.48 -18.09
CA LEU A 103 -5.84 10.27 -17.28
C LEU A 103 -5.43 10.57 -15.83
N ASP A 104 -6.08 9.88 -14.88
CA ASP A 104 -5.75 9.98 -13.46
C ASP A 104 -4.70 8.94 -13.02
N ASN A 105 -4.54 7.84 -13.77
CA ASN A 105 -3.67 6.72 -13.41
C ASN A 105 -2.39 6.67 -14.28
N VAL A 106 -1.24 6.49 -13.61
CA VAL A 106 0.07 6.46 -14.28
C VAL A 106 0.24 5.26 -15.23
N ASN A 107 -0.23 4.08 -14.84
CA ASN A 107 -0.06 2.86 -15.63
C ASN A 107 -0.91 2.93 -16.90
N GLU A 108 -2.14 3.42 -16.80
CA GLU A 108 -3.01 3.61 -17.97
C GLU A 108 -2.46 4.68 -18.92
N ALA A 109 -1.87 5.76 -18.37
CA ALA A 109 -1.24 6.79 -19.19
C ALA A 109 -0.01 6.26 -19.95
N ILE A 110 0.83 5.46 -19.27
CA ILE A 110 1.98 4.78 -19.89
C ILE A 110 1.50 3.77 -20.95
N GLU A 111 0.50 2.95 -20.64
CA GLU A 111 -0.05 1.95 -21.56
C GLU A 111 -0.63 2.61 -22.81
N LEU A 112 -1.44 3.66 -22.63
CA LEU A 112 -1.99 4.43 -23.73
C LEU A 112 -0.88 5.05 -24.58
N PHE A 113 0.12 5.67 -23.96
CA PHE A 113 1.26 6.25 -24.68
C PHE A 113 2.06 5.19 -25.47
N LYS A 114 2.33 4.02 -24.87
CA LYS A 114 3.08 2.93 -25.52
C LYS A 114 2.34 2.29 -26.70
N LYS A 115 1.01 2.41 -26.75
CA LYS A 115 0.18 1.93 -27.87
C LYS A 115 0.16 2.86 -29.08
N GLN A 116 0.77 4.04 -28.99
CA GLN A 116 0.78 4.98 -30.12
C GLN A 116 1.79 4.54 -31.18
N GLU A 117 1.43 4.74 -32.44
CA GLU A 117 2.27 4.42 -33.61
C GLU A 117 2.81 5.68 -34.31
N GLY A 118 2.30 6.86 -33.93
CA GLY A 118 2.68 8.16 -34.49
C GLY A 118 3.44 9.04 -33.51
N ASN A 119 3.30 10.35 -33.66
CA ASN A 119 3.88 11.33 -32.77
C ASN A 119 3.01 11.50 -31.52
N ALA A 120 3.59 11.24 -30.35
CA ALA A 120 2.88 11.34 -29.08
C ALA A 120 3.78 11.93 -27.98
N GLU A 121 3.16 12.67 -27.07
CA GLU A 121 3.79 13.21 -25.88
C GLU A 121 3.02 12.73 -24.65
N LEU A 122 3.74 12.18 -23.67
CA LEU A 122 3.21 11.95 -22.33
C LEU A 122 3.68 13.08 -21.42
N ALA A 123 2.73 13.77 -20.79
CA ALA A 123 3.00 14.90 -19.92
C ALA A 123 2.20 14.83 -18.62
N ILE A 124 2.65 15.59 -17.62
CA ILE A 124 1.96 15.78 -16.35
C ILE A 124 1.67 17.28 -16.20
N GLY A 125 0.44 17.65 -15.86
CA GLY A 125 0.09 19.06 -15.69
C GLY A 125 -1.39 19.28 -15.40
N LYS A 126 -1.75 20.53 -15.11
CA LYS A 126 -3.17 20.93 -14.91
C LYS A 126 -3.91 21.04 -16.24
N ASP A 127 -3.21 21.49 -17.27
CA ASP A 127 -3.71 21.64 -18.64
C ASP A 127 -2.53 21.62 -19.62
N VAL A 128 -2.82 21.77 -20.91
CA VAL A 128 -1.84 21.70 -22.01
C VAL A 128 -0.82 22.85 -21.97
N ALA A 129 -1.20 24.01 -21.42
CA ALA A 129 -0.32 25.16 -21.29
C ALA A 129 0.61 25.05 -20.07
N HIS A 130 0.15 24.38 -19.00
CA HIS A 130 0.87 24.16 -17.75
C HIS A 130 1.28 22.70 -17.58
N LYS A 131 1.94 22.13 -18.60
CA LYS A 131 2.40 20.74 -18.62
C LYS A 131 3.91 20.62 -18.58
N SER A 132 4.37 19.54 -17.98
CA SER A 132 5.74 19.05 -18.01
C SER A 132 5.79 17.73 -18.76
N MET A 133 6.51 17.69 -19.89
CA MET A 133 6.69 16.46 -20.66
C MET A 133 7.56 15.46 -19.90
N VAL A 134 7.09 14.21 -19.81
CA VAL A 134 7.80 13.11 -19.13
C VAL A 134 8.20 11.98 -20.08
N ALA A 135 7.57 11.86 -21.25
CA ALA A 135 8.06 11.01 -22.33
C ALA A 135 7.64 11.58 -23.71
N ASN A 136 8.43 11.30 -24.74
CA ASN A 136 8.14 11.69 -26.13
C ASN A 136 8.35 10.52 -27.08
N MET A 137 7.51 10.47 -28.11
CA MET A 137 7.50 9.49 -29.16
C MET A 137 7.41 10.20 -30.51
N GLU A 138 8.28 9.81 -31.43
CA GLU A 138 8.30 10.29 -32.82
C GLU A 138 8.26 9.10 -33.77
N ASN A 139 7.33 9.13 -34.73
CA ASN A 139 7.13 8.06 -35.71
C ASN A 139 7.05 6.67 -35.04
N GLY A 140 6.31 6.57 -33.93
CA GLY A 140 6.13 5.33 -33.16
C GLY A 140 7.34 4.92 -32.32
N LYS A 141 8.43 5.68 -32.34
CA LYS A 141 9.65 5.39 -31.56
C LYS A 141 9.79 6.36 -30.41
N VAL A 142 9.89 5.80 -29.20
CA VAL A 142 10.12 6.56 -27.97
C VAL A 142 11.56 7.07 -28.00
N ASN A 143 11.73 8.40 -28.08
CA ASN A 143 13.05 9.03 -28.16
C ASN A 143 13.46 9.75 -26.87
N PHE A 144 12.53 9.91 -25.91
CA PHE A 144 12.80 10.56 -24.63
C PHE A 144 11.92 10.00 -23.51
N VAL A 145 12.53 9.80 -22.34
CA VAL A 145 11.85 9.56 -21.06
C VAL A 145 12.60 10.32 -19.98
N ALA A 146 11.92 11.24 -19.29
CA ALA A 146 12.49 12.05 -18.22
C ALA A 146 13.07 11.17 -17.11
N LYS A 147 14.26 11.50 -16.59
CA LYS A 147 14.98 10.70 -15.58
C LYS A 147 14.13 10.40 -14.34
N THR A 148 13.32 11.36 -13.91
CA THR A 148 12.38 11.22 -12.78
C THR A 148 11.23 10.25 -13.07
N PHE A 149 10.92 10.00 -14.33
CA PHE A 149 9.81 9.16 -14.77
C PHE A 149 10.23 7.76 -15.26
N GLN A 150 11.52 7.56 -15.56
CA GLN A 150 12.06 6.28 -16.07
C GLN A 150 11.67 5.07 -15.20
N SER A 151 11.69 5.22 -13.87
CA SER A 151 11.35 4.11 -12.96
C SER A 151 9.91 3.66 -13.09
N ALA A 152 8.96 4.55 -13.38
CA ALA A 152 7.57 4.18 -13.65
C ALA A 152 7.40 3.71 -15.10
N TYR A 153 7.99 4.43 -16.06
CA TYR A 153 7.84 4.15 -17.49
C TYR A 153 8.32 2.75 -17.89
N TYR A 154 9.49 2.34 -17.40
CA TYR A 154 10.07 1.03 -17.70
C TYR A 154 9.63 -0.06 -16.72
N ALA A 155 8.95 0.30 -15.63
CA ALA A 155 8.31 -0.69 -14.80
C ALA A 155 7.16 -1.36 -15.57
N SER A 156 6.96 -2.64 -15.26
CA SER A 156 5.74 -3.37 -15.63
C SER A 156 5.12 -3.88 -14.33
N PRO A 157 4.61 -2.95 -13.48
CA PRO A 157 4.14 -3.34 -12.17
C PRO A 157 2.85 -4.13 -12.33
N ILE A 158 2.84 -5.37 -11.86
CA ILE A 158 1.66 -6.23 -11.90
C ILE A 158 0.78 -5.86 -10.70
N PRO A 159 -0.46 -5.42 -10.93
CA PRO A 159 -1.37 -5.07 -9.84
C PRO A 159 -1.64 -6.25 -8.91
N GLN A 160 -1.97 -5.92 -7.67
CA GLN A 160 -2.58 -6.86 -6.74
C GLN A 160 -4.05 -6.53 -6.63
N THR A 161 -4.91 -7.50 -6.96
CA THR A 161 -6.35 -7.38 -6.77
C THR A 161 -6.71 -7.71 -5.33
N PHE A 162 -7.57 -6.88 -4.76
CA PHE A 162 -8.23 -7.06 -3.47
C PHE A 162 -9.72 -7.17 -3.70
N TYR A 163 -10.32 -8.23 -3.18
CA TYR A 163 -11.76 -8.45 -3.24
C TYR A 163 -12.41 -7.83 -2.01
N VAL A 164 -13.58 -7.22 -2.23
CA VAL A 164 -14.39 -6.59 -1.21
C VAL A 164 -15.85 -6.99 -1.39
N GLU A 165 -16.57 -7.04 -0.29
CA GLU A 165 -17.99 -7.37 -0.26
C GLU A 165 -18.66 -6.50 0.80
N GLU A 166 -19.60 -5.65 0.38
CA GLU A 166 -20.33 -4.75 1.29
C GLU A 166 -19.41 -3.90 2.19
N GLY A 167 -18.33 -3.37 1.61
CA GLY A 167 -17.34 -2.55 2.35
C GLY A 167 -16.42 -3.36 3.28
N LYS A 168 -16.51 -4.69 3.28
CA LYS A 168 -15.62 -5.60 4.02
C LYS A 168 -14.50 -6.11 3.11
N GLY A 169 -13.39 -6.50 3.73
CA GLY A 169 -12.14 -6.85 3.07
C GLY A 169 -11.01 -5.88 3.44
N PHE A 170 -9.86 -5.98 2.78
CA PHE A 170 -8.74 -5.07 3.02
C PHE A 170 -9.11 -3.66 2.57
N ASN A 171 -9.02 -2.69 3.48
CA ASN A 171 -9.24 -1.28 3.15
C ASN A 171 -8.07 -0.70 2.34
N LYS A 172 -8.20 0.53 1.85
CA LYS A 172 -7.19 1.25 1.05
C LYS A 172 -5.81 1.25 1.72
N GLU A 173 -5.75 1.59 3.01
CA GLU A 173 -4.50 1.69 3.77
C GLU A 173 -3.83 0.31 3.89
N GLN A 174 -4.57 -0.71 4.29
CA GLN A 174 -4.09 -2.09 4.43
C GLN A 174 -3.61 -2.65 3.10
N ALA A 175 -4.39 -2.50 2.02
CA ALA A 175 -4.01 -2.93 0.68
C ALA A 175 -2.72 -2.24 0.22
N GLY A 176 -2.59 -0.94 0.49
CA GLY A 176 -1.38 -0.19 0.20
C GLY A 176 -0.16 -0.62 1.02
N ASN A 177 -0.35 -1.03 2.27
CA ASN A 177 0.72 -1.60 3.09
C ASN A 177 1.13 -3.00 2.59
N LEU A 178 0.17 -3.83 2.18
CA LEU A 178 0.40 -5.16 1.62
C LEU A 178 1.23 -5.13 0.34
N VAL A 179 0.93 -4.24 -0.62
CA VAL A 179 1.71 -4.13 -1.87
C VAL A 179 3.10 -3.52 -1.68
N GLN A 180 3.34 -2.90 -0.52
CA GLN A 180 4.68 -2.47 -0.09
C GLN A 180 5.44 -3.57 0.66
N GLY A 181 4.87 -4.78 0.75
CA GLY A 181 5.50 -5.90 1.43
C GLY A 181 5.45 -5.81 2.95
N ARG A 182 4.46 -5.13 3.53
CA ARG A 182 4.21 -5.13 4.98
C ARG A 182 3.09 -6.11 5.32
N ALA A 183 3.03 -6.49 6.58
CA ALA A 183 1.96 -7.32 7.11
C ALA A 183 0.86 -6.44 7.73
N VAL A 184 -0.39 -6.88 7.62
CA VAL A 184 -1.55 -6.22 8.22
C VAL A 184 -2.31 -7.22 9.07
N TYR A 185 -2.91 -6.77 10.17
CA TYR A 185 -3.68 -7.59 11.07
C TYR A 185 -5.17 -7.53 10.70
N ARG A 186 -5.83 -8.69 10.78
CA ARG A 186 -7.26 -8.85 10.58
C ARG A 186 -7.81 -9.75 11.68
N ASP A 187 -8.95 -9.39 12.24
CA ASP A 187 -9.65 -10.15 13.27
C ASP A 187 -11.03 -10.68 12.82
N ASP A 188 -11.32 -10.53 11.53
CA ASP A 188 -12.59 -10.84 10.89
C ASP A 188 -12.45 -11.80 9.70
N LEU A 189 -11.31 -12.50 9.58
CA LEU A 189 -11.08 -13.45 8.49
C LEU A 189 -11.95 -14.70 8.67
N LEU A 190 -12.46 -15.26 7.57
CA LEU A 190 -13.26 -16.48 7.60
C LEU A 190 -12.46 -17.67 7.05
N ASN A 191 -12.55 -18.82 7.72
CA ASN A 191 -12.03 -20.08 7.18
C ASN A 191 -13.08 -20.74 6.26
N ILE A 192 -12.74 -21.90 5.70
CA ILE A 192 -13.62 -22.65 4.76
C ILE A 192 -14.96 -23.04 5.41
N GLN A 193 -14.99 -23.20 6.74
CA GLN A 193 -16.19 -23.51 7.52
C GLN A 193 -16.97 -22.25 7.94
N GLY A 194 -16.54 -21.05 7.52
CA GLY A 194 -17.17 -19.78 7.89
C GLY A 194 -16.87 -19.34 9.32
N MET A 195 -15.92 -19.97 10.02
CA MET A 195 -15.54 -19.52 11.36
C MET A 195 -14.56 -18.35 11.28
N VAL A 196 -14.82 -17.34 12.10
CA VAL A 196 -13.97 -16.15 12.24
C VAL A 196 -12.65 -16.53 12.92
N TYR A 197 -11.53 -16.06 12.38
CA TYR A 197 -10.21 -16.15 12.98
C TYR A 197 -9.42 -14.85 12.82
N LYS A 198 -8.40 -14.70 13.66
CA LYS A 198 -7.50 -13.55 13.65
C LYS A 198 -6.14 -13.94 13.09
N ALA A 199 -5.53 -13.07 12.31
CA ALA A 199 -4.19 -13.28 11.79
C ALA A 199 -3.53 -11.99 11.31
N TRP A 200 -2.21 -12.01 11.29
CA TRP A 200 -1.45 -11.14 10.40
C TRP A 200 -1.40 -11.75 9.00
N VAL A 201 -1.56 -10.91 7.99
CA VAL A 201 -1.57 -11.26 6.57
C VAL A 201 -0.49 -10.46 5.84
N MET A 202 0.23 -11.11 4.94
CA MET A 202 1.27 -10.49 4.10
C MET A 202 1.20 -11.08 2.69
N LEU A 203 1.55 -10.31 1.65
CA LEU A 203 1.70 -10.89 0.31
C LEU A 203 2.97 -11.75 0.23
N ASN A 204 2.87 -12.88 -0.44
CA ASN A 204 3.94 -13.86 -0.57
C ASN A 204 4.75 -13.61 -1.84
N THR A 205 5.78 -12.76 -1.72
CA THR A 205 6.67 -12.41 -2.84
C THR A 205 7.68 -13.50 -3.20
N ASP A 206 7.82 -14.54 -2.37
CA ASP A 206 8.76 -15.64 -2.61
C ASP A 206 8.11 -16.81 -3.38
N LYS A 207 6.82 -16.68 -3.75
CA LYS A 207 6.09 -17.66 -4.57
C LYS A 207 5.68 -17.06 -5.91
N PRO A 208 5.51 -17.88 -6.95
CA PRO A 208 4.88 -17.44 -8.19
C PRO A 208 3.48 -16.86 -7.93
N ARG A 209 3.07 -15.93 -8.80
CA ARG A 209 1.69 -15.44 -8.86
C ARG A 209 0.76 -16.56 -9.33
N ASP A 210 -0.51 -16.43 -8.96
CA ASP A 210 -1.55 -17.35 -9.41
C ASP A 210 -1.96 -17.12 -10.88
N ARG A 211 -2.94 -17.89 -11.36
CA ARG A 211 -3.47 -17.78 -12.74
C ARG A 211 -4.14 -16.44 -13.06
N TYR A 212 -4.46 -15.64 -12.05
CA TYR A 212 -5.05 -14.30 -12.18
C TYR A 212 -3.99 -13.21 -11.96
N ASN A 213 -2.70 -13.58 -11.98
CA ASN A 213 -1.58 -12.69 -11.70
C ASN A 213 -1.60 -12.06 -10.30
N ASN A 214 -2.21 -12.71 -9.29
CA ASN A 214 -2.18 -12.24 -7.91
C ASN A 214 -1.09 -12.94 -7.09
N LEU A 215 -0.50 -12.23 -6.12
CA LEU A 215 0.34 -12.86 -5.11
C LEU A 215 -0.53 -13.63 -4.13
N THR A 216 -0.07 -14.83 -3.74
CA THR A 216 -0.68 -15.58 -2.63
C THR A 216 -0.41 -14.88 -1.30
N THR A 217 -1.16 -15.20 -0.25
CA THR A 217 -0.94 -14.64 1.09
C THR A 217 -0.11 -15.56 1.97
N ARG A 218 0.63 -14.96 2.91
CA ARG A 218 1.16 -15.62 4.11
C ARG A 218 0.27 -15.23 5.27
N ILE A 219 -0.21 -16.22 6.01
CA ILE A 219 -1.10 -16.04 7.15
C ILE A 219 -0.34 -16.47 8.40
N PHE A 220 -0.32 -15.59 9.40
CA PHE A 220 0.27 -15.83 10.71
C PHE A 220 -0.85 -15.77 11.75
N HIS A 221 -1.43 -16.93 12.06
CA HIS A 221 -2.60 -17.06 12.93
C HIS A 221 -2.35 -16.55 14.34
N ASP A 222 -3.29 -15.78 14.88
CA ASP A 222 -3.28 -15.31 16.26
C ASP A 222 -4.29 -16.15 17.07
N PRO A 223 -3.89 -16.80 18.19
CA PRO A 223 -2.59 -16.68 18.89
C PRO A 223 -1.54 -17.72 18.50
N SER A 224 -1.84 -18.71 17.67
CA SER A 224 -0.97 -19.89 17.48
C SER A 224 0.41 -19.59 16.89
N TYR A 225 0.56 -18.49 16.15
CA TYR A 225 1.85 -18.02 15.65
C TYR A 225 2.70 -17.35 16.72
N GLY A 226 2.11 -16.86 17.82
CA GLY A 226 2.83 -16.34 18.98
C GLY A 226 3.55 -15.00 18.77
N PHE A 227 3.03 -14.12 17.91
CA PHE A 227 3.48 -12.73 17.82
C PHE A 227 2.44 -11.80 18.42
N ASP A 228 2.75 -11.24 19.60
CA ASP A 228 1.95 -10.20 20.25
C ASP A 228 2.65 -8.84 20.05
N LEU A 229 1.96 -7.94 19.34
CA LEU A 229 2.49 -6.60 19.05
C LEU A 229 2.62 -5.75 20.31
N LYS A 230 1.61 -5.77 21.20
CA LYS A 230 1.58 -4.92 22.39
C LYS A 230 2.71 -5.34 23.33
N GLU A 231 2.87 -6.64 23.56
CA GLU A 231 3.99 -7.18 24.35
C GLU A 231 5.34 -6.94 23.68
N SER A 232 5.44 -7.09 22.36
CA SER A 232 6.69 -6.78 21.64
C SER A 232 7.10 -5.32 21.82
N LEU A 233 6.17 -4.37 21.72
CA LEU A 233 6.48 -2.94 21.83
C LEU A 233 6.77 -2.48 23.26
N LYS A 234 6.14 -3.09 24.28
CA LYS A 234 6.42 -2.82 25.70
C LYS A 234 7.87 -3.08 26.11
N SER A 235 8.59 -3.93 25.37
CA SER A 235 10.01 -4.23 25.61
C SER A 235 10.96 -3.06 25.30
N PHE A 236 10.49 -2.05 24.55
CA PHE A 236 11.25 -0.87 24.15
C PHE A 236 10.86 0.38 24.96
N ASN A 237 11.79 1.32 25.10
CA ASN A 237 11.63 2.61 25.78
C ASN A 237 10.97 3.64 24.84
N ILE A 238 9.72 3.36 24.45
CA ILE A 238 8.90 4.24 23.60
C ILE A 238 8.03 5.11 24.52
N LYS A 239 8.36 6.39 24.65
CA LYS A 239 7.67 7.34 25.53
C LYS A 239 6.21 7.53 25.14
N ASP A 240 5.93 7.50 23.84
CA ASP A 240 4.57 7.66 23.32
C ASP A 240 3.59 6.57 23.77
N LEU A 241 4.09 5.40 24.24
CA LEU A 241 3.24 4.33 24.78
C LEU A 241 2.74 4.60 26.21
N GLU A 242 3.29 5.59 26.91
CA GLU A 242 2.86 5.97 28.27
C GLU A 242 1.50 6.69 28.24
N ASN A 243 1.16 7.33 27.12
CA ASN A 243 -0.16 7.91 26.90
C ASN A 243 -1.10 6.84 26.25
N PRO A 244 -2.20 6.43 26.90
CA PRO A 244 -3.06 5.37 26.40
C PRO A 244 -3.70 5.63 25.03
N GLU A 245 -4.14 6.86 24.76
CA GLU A 245 -4.76 7.22 23.48
C GLU A 245 -3.73 7.19 22.34
N ARG A 246 -2.52 7.68 22.61
CA ARG A 246 -1.40 7.64 21.66
C ARG A 246 -0.96 6.21 21.40
N ALA A 247 -0.87 5.39 22.45
CA ALA A 247 -0.52 3.98 22.35
C ALA A 247 -1.52 3.23 21.46
N GLU A 248 -2.82 3.43 21.65
CA GLU A 248 -3.84 2.75 20.85
C GLU A 248 -3.79 3.17 19.37
N LYS A 249 -3.52 4.44 19.08
CA LYS A 249 -3.28 4.90 17.70
C LYS A 249 -2.06 4.23 17.07
N ILE A 250 -0.95 4.11 17.82
CA ILE A 250 0.26 3.42 17.35
C ILE A 250 -0.03 1.95 17.08
N PHE A 251 -0.71 1.26 18.00
CA PHE A 251 -1.06 -0.14 17.82
C PHE A 251 -1.97 -0.33 16.60
N THR A 252 -3.01 0.50 16.46
CA THR A 252 -3.95 0.46 15.32
C THR A 252 -3.22 0.70 14.01
N GLY A 253 -2.37 1.72 13.95
CA GLY A 253 -1.57 2.03 12.76
C GLY A 253 -0.67 0.86 12.36
N ILE A 254 0.11 0.31 13.30
CA ILE A 254 0.99 -0.83 13.01
C ILE A 254 0.17 -2.08 12.64
N MET A 255 -1.00 -2.30 13.26
CA MET A 255 -1.95 -3.35 12.86
C MET A 255 -2.47 -3.15 11.44
N ASN A 256 -2.69 -1.92 10.98
CA ASN A 256 -2.99 -1.65 9.58
C ASN A 256 -1.78 -1.82 8.65
N GLY A 257 -0.60 -2.11 9.20
CA GLY A 257 0.67 -2.26 8.48
C GLY A 257 1.44 -0.96 8.34
N ASN A 258 1.04 0.11 9.03
CA ASN A 258 1.74 1.38 8.99
C ASN A 258 3.10 1.30 9.68
N ARG A 259 3.92 2.27 9.32
CA ARG A 259 5.15 2.60 10.00
C ARG A 259 4.88 3.86 10.81
N GLU A 260 4.74 3.71 12.12
CA GLU A 260 4.29 4.77 13.01
C GLU A 260 5.47 5.57 13.54
N LEU A 261 5.40 6.91 13.47
CA LEU A 261 6.40 7.78 14.08
C LEU A 261 6.16 7.81 15.58
N VAL A 262 7.19 7.53 16.37
CA VAL A 262 7.12 7.52 17.84
C VAL A 262 8.33 8.23 18.43
N LYS A 263 8.14 8.80 19.63
CA LYS A 263 9.27 9.26 20.46
C LYS A 263 9.80 8.11 21.30
N ALA A 264 11.08 7.78 21.14
CA ALA A 264 11.76 6.73 21.88
C ALA A 264 13.08 7.23 22.47
N GLU A 265 13.52 6.62 23.56
CA GLU A 265 14.78 6.94 24.21
C GLU A 265 15.78 5.79 24.03
N LYS A 266 16.97 6.12 23.55
CA LYS A 266 18.07 5.19 23.37
C LYS A 266 18.69 4.82 24.71
N ALA A 267 19.47 3.75 24.72
CA ALA A 267 20.26 3.32 25.87
C ALA A 267 21.28 4.37 26.36
N SER A 268 21.69 5.30 25.48
CA SER A 268 22.52 6.45 25.82
C SER A 268 21.79 7.52 26.63
N GLY A 269 20.46 7.43 26.75
CA GLY A 269 19.59 8.47 27.32
C GLY A 269 19.11 9.51 26.29
N GLU A 270 19.58 9.43 25.04
CA GLU A 270 19.13 10.33 23.97
C GLU A 270 17.69 10.02 23.57
N THR A 271 16.81 11.02 23.59
CA THR A 271 15.43 10.92 23.08
C THR A 271 15.38 11.33 21.62
N VAL A 272 14.82 10.48 20.77
CA VAL A 272 14.73 10.67 19.32
C VAL A 272 13.34 10.31 18.80
N ASN A 273 12.95 10.95 17.70
CA ASN A 273 11.82 10.48 16.90
C ASN A 273 12.31 9.38 15.97
N VAL A 274 11.62 8.25 15.98
CA VAL A 274 11.90 7.11 15.11
C VAL A 274 10.61 6.49 14.64
N TYR A 275 10.67 5.91 13.46
CA TYR A 275 9.59 5.11 12.93
C TYR A 275 9.67 3.68 13.44
N VAL A 276 8.52 3.08 13.78
CA VAL A 276 8.40 1.67 14.19
C VAL A 276 7.37 0.94 13.32
N GLU A 277 7.66 -0.30 12.96
CA GLU A 277 6.73 -1.18 12.23
C GLU A 277 6.84 -2.64 12.72
N ALA A 278 5.79 -3.44 12.47
CA ALA A 278 5.79 -4.86 12.78
C ALA A 278 6.64 -5.67 11.80
N SER A 279 7.47 -6.56 12.34
CA SER A 279 8.26 -7.55 11.62
C SER A 279 7.72 -8.95 11.93
N VAL A 280 6.49 -9.21 11.49
CA VAL A 280 5.69 -10.39 11.88
C VAL A 280 6.42 -11.70 11.61
N ARG A 281 7.05 -11.85 10.42
CA ARG A 281 7.84 -13.05 10.07
C ARG A 281 8.93 -13.38 11.09
N PHE A 282 9.48 -12.36 11.75
CA PHE A 282 10.55 -12.51 12.73
C PHE A 282 10.07 -12.35 14.18
N ARG A 283 8.78 -12.12 14.39
CA ARG A 283 8.12 -11.86 15.69
C ARG A 283 8.76 -10.69 16.46
N LYS A 284 9.09 -9.60 15.75
CA LYS A 284 9.81 -8.46 16.30
C LYS A 284 9.24 -7.14 15.79
N ALA A 285 9.77 -6.03 16.30
CA ALA A 285 9.60 -4.69 15.73
C ALA A 285 10.90 -4.26 15.03
N ASN A 286 10.76 -3.46 13.96
CA ASN A 286 11.86 -2.79 13.28
C ASN A 286 11.78 -1.28 13.54
N PHE A 287 12.93 -0.62 13.62
CA PHE A 287 13.04 0.83 13.83
C PHE A 287 13.76 1.48 12.65
N PHE A 288 13.36 2.70 12.32
CA PHE A 288 13.97 3.50 11.26
C PHE A 288 14.09 4.95 11.70
N LEU A 289 15.16 5.62 11.28
CA LEU A 289 15.29 7.06 11.36
C LEU A 289 14.26 7.75 10.45
N GLU A 290 14.04 9.05 10.64
CA GLU A 290 13.09 9.82 9.81
C GLU A 290 13.46 9.82 8.31
N ASN A 291 14.75 9.69 8.00
CA ASN A 291 15.24 9.54 6.62
C ASN A 291 15.07 8.12 6.04
N GLY A 292 14.41 7.22 6.76
CA GLY A 292 14.12 5.84 6.35
C GLY A 292 15.25 4.84 6.57
N LYS A 293 16.43 5.26 7.07
CA LYS A 293 17.52 4.32 7.38
C LYS A 293 17.16 3.41 8.55
N PRO A 294 17.41 2.09 8.48
CA PRO A 294 17.20 1.19 9.61
C PRO A 294 18.05 1.61 10.82
N GLU A 295 17.48 1.47 12.01
CA GLU A 295 18.13 1.69 13.29
C GLU A 295 18.12 0.40 14.12
N LYS A 296 19.17 0.16 14.91
CA LYS A 296 19.25 -1.05 15.74
C LYS A 296 18.20 -0.97 16.85
N ARG A 297 17.20 -1.86 16.82
CA ARG A 297 16.17 -1.93 17.86
C ARG A 297 16.75 -2.13 19.27
N GLU A 298 17.92 -2.76 19.35
CA GLU A 298 18.62 -3.00 20.61
C GLU A 298 19.01 -1.68 21.29
N GLU A 299 19.15 -0.57 20.55
CA GLU A 299 19.35 0.76 21.14
C GLU A 299 18.17 1.20 22.00
N PHE A 300 16.95 0.74 21.70
CA PHE A 300 15.72 1.18 22.38
C PHE A 300 15.20 0.19 23.42
N LEU A 301 15.85 -0.96 23.65
CA LEU A 301 15.39 -1.92 24.66
C LEU A 301 15.48 -1.33 26.08
N LYS A 302 14.45 -1.60 26.89
CA LYS A 302 14.47 -1.27 28.32
C LYS A 302 15.64 -1.98 29.03
N PRO A 303 16.27 -1.37 30.05
CA PRO A 303 17.45 -1.93 30.72
C PRO A 303 17.30 -3.38 31.20
N GLY A 304 16.16 -3.73 31.82
CA GLY A 304 15.90 -5.09 32.31
C GLY A 304 15.80 -6.16 31.22
N VAL A 305 15.26 -5.80 30.05
CA VAL A 305 15.08 -6.74 28.92
C VAL A 305 16.43 -7.07 28.26
N LYS A 306 17.34 -6.10 28.17
CA LYS A 306 18.70 -6.32 27.64
C LYS A 306 19.47 -7.36 28.46
N ALA A 307 19.40 -7.27 29.79
CA ALA A 307 20.08 -8.18 30.70
C ALA A 307 19.56 -9.62 30.56
N GLU A 308 18.25 -9.82 30.41
CA GLU A 308 17.65 -11.14 30.19
C GLU A 308 18.05 -11.77 28.85
N GLN A 309 18.08 -10.98 27.77
CA GLN A 309 18.48 -11.48 26.45
C GLN A 309 19.95 -11.90 26.43
N GLN A 310 20.85 -11.12 27.05
CA GLN A 310 22.25 -11.50 27.21
C GLN A 310 22.43 -12.74 28.11
N GLY A 311 21.59 -12.88 29.14
CA GLY A 311 21.56 -14.06 30.02
C GLY A 311 21.11 -15.36 29.33
N LYS A 312 20.16 -15.28 28.38
CA LYS A 312 19.71 -16.44 27.60
C LYS A 312 20.78 -16.92 26.61
N VAL A 313 21.38 -16.01 25.84
CA VAL A 313 22.45 -16.34 24.88
C VAL A 313 23.67 -16.95 25.57
N SER A 314 24.01 -16.44 26.76
CA SER A 314 25.13 -17.00 27.55
C SER A 314 24.81 -18.35 28.19
N ARG A 315 23.55 -18.66 28.49
CA ARG A 315 23.11 -20.01 28.94
C ARG A 315 23.10 -21.02 27.80
N GLU A 316 22.59 -20.65 26.62
CA GLU A 316 22.59 -21.51 25.43
C GLU A 316 24.03 -21.85 24.99
N ASN A 317 24.92 -20.85 24.93
CA ASN A 317 26.34 -21.07 24.62
C ASN A 317 27.07 -21.94 25.66
N LYS A 318 26.67 -21.88 26.94
CA LYS A 318 27.22 -22.77 27.98
C LYS A 318 26.71 -24.20 27.84
N GLN A 319 25.45 -24.40 27.46
CA GLN A 319 24.86 -25.72 27.23
C GLN A 319 25.43 -26.39 25.97
N GLU A 320 25.66 -25.65 24.88
CA GLU A 320 26.31 -26.18 23.67
C GLU A 320 27.77 -26.57 23.92
N ARG A 321 28.53 -25.77 24.68
CA ARG A 321 29.91 -26.12 25.08
C ARG A 321 29.96 -27.34 26.01
N ALA A 322 29.00 -27.50 26.91
CA ALA A 322 28.91 -28.68 27.77
C ALA A 322 28.53 -29.94 26.99
N ALA A 323 27.66 -29.83 25.98
CA ALA A 323 27.27 -30.95 25.11
C ALA A 323 28.36 -31.34 24.10
N GLY A 324 29.22 -30.41 23.68
CA GLY A 324 30.33 -30.65 22.75
C GLY A 324 31.56 -31.32 23.37
N ILE A 325 31.74 -31.22 24.70
CA ILE A 325 32.85 -31.87 25.44
C ILE A 325 32.51 -33.32 25.83
N ALA A 326 31.24 -33.72 25.73
CA ALA A 326 30.76 -35.07 26.05
C ALA A 326 30.71 -36.03 24.84
N ARG A 327 31.40 -35.71 23.74
CA ARG A 327 31.50 -36.56 22.54
C ARG A 327 32.91 -37.08 22.30
#